data_AF-A0A955RYX3-F1
#
_entry.id   AF-A0A955RYX3-F1
#
_cell.length_a   1.000
_cell.length_b   1.000
_cell.length_c   1.000
_cell.angle_alpha   90.00
_cell.angle_beta   90.00
_cell.angle_gamma   90.00
#
_symmetry.space_group_name_H-M   'P 1'
#
loop_
_entity.id
_entity.type
_entity.pdbx_description
1 polymer ?
#
loop_
_entity_poly.entity_id
_entity_poly.type
_entity_poly.pdbx_seq_one_letter_code
_entity_poly.pdbx_strand_id
1 'polypeptide(L)'
;MKLPTIIKTTFVVTSLALVYIHLQMQIIDLAYQGKDKEQKIRYLIEENGSITYSILTYKSAHNLGVKMLAENSDMRFLDSDSIVSITASEDVFEQQPTNQQIEPPKKSTSLLSFLSFGSQAEARPQP
;
A
#
# COMPACT_ATOMS: atom_id res chain seq x y z
N MET A 1 37.58 0.25 55.08
CA MET A 1 37.53 -0.53 53.82
C MET A 1 38.92 -0.57 53.22
N LYS A 2 39.37 -1.73 52.72
CA LYS A 2 40.74 -1.88 52.23
C LYS A 2 40.86 -1.25 50.83
N LEU A 3 41.77 -0.29 50.69
CA LEU A 3 42.13 0.39 49.43
C LEU A 3 42.27 -0.56 48.20
N PRO A 4 42.88 -1.76 48.31
CA PRO A 4 42.97 -2.69 47.17
C PRO A 4 41.61 -3.24 46.70
N THR A 5 40.62 -3.34 47.60
CA THR A 5 39.28 -3.80 47.23
C THR A 5 38.57 -2.78 46.35
N ILE A 6 38.72 -1.49 46.66
CA ILE A 6 38.09 -0.39 45.90
C ILE A 6 38.68 -0.33 44.49
N ILE A 7 40.02 -0.39 44.36
CA ILE A 7 40.69 -0.38 43.06
C ILE A 7 40.24 -1.57 42.20
N LYS A 8 40.16 -2.77 42.79
CA LYS A 8 39.67 -3.96 42.08
C LYS A 8 38.23 -3.80 41.61
N THR A 9 37.35 -3.25 42.45
CA THR A 9 35.95 -3.01 42.07
C THR A 9 35.82 -1.96 40.97
N THR A 10 36.56 -0.86 41.05
CA THR A 10 36.56 0.19 40.01
C THR A 10 37.02 -0.38 38.68
N PHE A 11 38.10 -1.16 38.65
CA PHE A 11 38.58 -1.77 37.41
C PHE A 11 37.54 -2.71 36.76
N VAL A 12 36.87 -3.54 37.56
CA VAL A 12 35.81 -4.44 37.08
C VAL A 12 34.64 -3.64 36.50
N VAL A 13 34.17 -2.62 37.23
CA VAL A 13 33.06 -1.77 36.79
C VAL A 13 33.41 -1.01 35.50
N THR A 14 34.62 -0.45 35.42
CA THR A 14 35.09 0.24 34.21
C THR A 14 35.19 -0.71 33.02
N SER A 15 35.71 -1.93 33.21
CA SER A 15 35.77 -2.94 32.15
C SER A 15 34.39 -3.33 31.62
N LEU A 16 33.43 -3.60 32.53
CA LEU A 16 32.04 -3.86 32.18
C LEU A 16 31.40 -2.68 31.42
N ALA A 17 31.68 -1.45 31.82
CA ALA A 17 31.18 -0.26 31.15
C ALA A 17 31.72 -0.14 29.71
N LEU A 18 33.02 -0.41 29.49
CA LEU A 18 33.58 -0.40 28.14
C LEU A 18 32.95 -1.47 27.24
N VAL A 19 32.76 -2.69 27.76
CA VAL A 19 32.10 -3.77 27.00
C VAL A 19 30.66 -3.39 26.66
N TYR A 20 29.93 -2.81 27.61
CA TYR A 20 28.55 -2.36 27.40
C TYR A 20 28.46 -1.31 26.29
N ILE A 21 29.31 -0.28 26.33
CA ILE A 21 29.32 0.77 25.29
C ILE A 21 29.66 0.19 23.92
N HIS A 22 30.62 -0.74 23.86
CA HIS A 22 30.99 -1.39 22.60
C HIS A 22 29.81 -2.18 22.00
N LEU A 23 29.08 -2.91 22.84
CA LEU A 23 27.91 -3.66 22.41
C LEU A 23 26.77 -2.73 21.96
N GLN A 24 26.53 -1.62 22.67
CA GLN A 24 25.56 -0.61 22.25
C GLN A 24 25.92 0.02 20.89
N MET A 25 27.21 0.30 20.65
CA MET A 25 27.67 0.82 19.36
C MET A 25 27.38 -0.15 18.22
N GLN A 26 27.61 -1.45 18.42
CA GLN A 26 27.31 -2.48 17.42
C GLN A 26 25.82 -2.58 17.09
N ILE A 27 24.94 -2.49 18.11
CA ILE A 27 23.48 -2.52 17.89
C ILE A 27 23.04 -1.33 17.05
N ILE A 28 23.56 -0.14 17.36
CA ILE A 28 23.22 1.08 16.63
C ILE A 28 23.70 0.97 15.18
N ASP A 29 24.95 0.57 14.95
CA ASP A 29 25.49 0.39 13.60
C ASP A 29 24.68 -0.63 12.79
N LEU A 30 24.33 -1.76 13.41
CA LEU A 30 23.49 -2.78 12.77
C LEU A 30 22.10 -2.23 12.39
N ALA A 31 21.49 -1.41 13.25
CA ALA A 31 20.22 -0.76 12.96
C ALA A 31 20.33 0.23 11.79
N TYR A 32 21.42 1.01 11.71
CA TYR A 32 21.67 1.91 10.58
C TYR A 32 21.89 1.14 9.27
N GLN A 33 22.69 0.07 9.30
CA GLN A 33 22.89 -0.79 8.14
C GLN A 33 21.58 -1.47 7.69
N GLY A 34 20.73 -1.85 8.65
CA GLY A 34 19.40 -2.38 8.39
C GLY A 34 18.52 -1.36 7.64
N LYS A 35 18.50 -0.12 8.12
CA LYS A 35 17.73 0.97 7.52
C LYS A 35 18.19 1.29 6.09
N ASP A 36 19.50 1.34 5.83
CA ASP A 36 20.03 1.58 4.49
C ASP A 36 19.64 0.47 3.51
N LYS A 37 19.73 -0.79 3.95
CA LYS A 37 19.28 -1.95 3.16
C LYS A 37 17.78 -1.89 2.88
N GLU A 38 16.96 -1.55 3.87
CA GLU A 38 15.51 -1.42 3.71
C GLU A 38 15.15 -0.33 2.70
N GLN A 39 15.82 0.82 2.76
CA GLN A 39 15.64 1.90 1.80
C GLN A 39 15.99 1.45 0.38
N LYS A 40 17.09 0.71 0.21
CA LYS A 40 17.47 0.14 -1.09
C LYS A 40 16.46 -0.87 -1.61
N ILE A 41 15.93 -1.73 -0.75
CA ILE A 41 14.87 -2.69 -1.11
C ILE A 41 13.62 -1.93 -1.58
N ARG A 42 13.19 -0.91 -0.84
CA ARG A 42 12.02 -0.11 -1.19
C ARG A 42 12.19 0.59 -2.54
N TYR A 43 13.36 1.18 -2.77
CA TYR A 43 13.70 1.79 -4.05
C TYR A 43 13.61 0.78 -5.21
N LEU A 44 14.18 -0.42 -5.05
CA LEU A 44 14.13 -1.46 -6.07
C LEU A 44 12.70 -1.96 -6.34
N ILE A 45 11.85 -2.05 -5.30
CA ILE A 45 10.44 -2.41 -5.45
C ILE A 45 9.70 -1.34 -6.26
N GLU A 46 9.92 -0.07 -5.95
CA GLU A 46 9.28 1.06 -6.65
C GLU A 46 9.73 1.14 -8.12
N GLU A 47 11.04 1.02 -8.37
CA GLU A 47 11.60 0.99 -9.72
C GLU A 47 11.06 -0.17 -10.54
N ASN A 48 11.01 -1.37 -9.97
CA ASN A 48 10.46 -2.54 -10.65
C ASN A 48 8.94 -2.39 -10.92
N GLY A 49 8.20 -1.79 -9.98
CA GLY A 49 6.79 -1.44 -10.18
C GLY A 49 6.60 -0.48 -11.36
N SER A 50 7.40 0.57 -11.44
CA SER A 50 7.39 1.54 -12.55
C SER A 50 7.73 0.90 -13.90
N ILE A 51 8.76 0.04 -13.93
CA ILE A 51 9.14 -0.71 -15.14
C ILE A 51 8.00 -1.64 -15.56
N THR A 52 7.39 -2.37 -14.62
CA THR A 52 6.27 -3.28 -14.89
C THR A 52 5.08 -2.53 -15.47
N TYR A 53 4.72 -1.38 -14.89
CA TYR A 53 3.67 -0.51 -15.41
C TYR A 53 3.98 -0.03 -16.84
N SER A 54 5.21 0.40 -17.09
CA SER A 54 5.67 0.84 -18.40
C SER A 54 5.55 -0.30 -19.42
N ILE A 55 6.01 -1.51 -19.08
CA ILE A 55 5.89 -2.70 -19.94
C ILE A 55 4.43 -3.01 -20.25
N LEU A 56 3.55 -3.00 -19.25
CA LEU A 56 2.11 -3.23 -19.47
C LEU A 56 1.51 -2.18 -20.39
N THR A 57 1.87 -0.92 -20.18
CA THR A 57 1.41 0.21 -21.00
C THR A 57 1.86 0.06 -22.44
N TYR A 58 3.14 -0.23 -22.67
CA TYR A 58 3.67 -0.49 -24.01
C TYR A 58 3.02 -1.71 -24.66
N LYS A 59 2.81 -2.80 -23.92
CA LYS A 59 2.12 -3.99 -24.41
C LYS A 59 0.67 -3.68 -24.79
N SER A 60 -0.03 -2.90 -23.98
CA SER A 60 -1.40 -2.47 -24.25
C SER A 60 -1.47 -1.58 -25.48
N ALA A 61 -0.62 -0.56 -25.57
CA ALA A 61 -0.53 0.34 -26.71
C ALA A 61 -0.15 -0.40 -28.00
N HIS A 62 0.78 -1.35 -27.91
CA HIS A 62 1.14 -2.21 -29.03
C HIS A 62 -0.03 -3.07 -29.49
N ASN A 63 -0.72 -3.75 -28.56
CA ASN A 63 -1.87 -4.57 -28.91
C ASN A 63 -3.04 -3.74 -29.46
N LEU A 64 -3.29 -2.55 -28.90
CA LEU A 64 -4.27 -1.60 -29.41
C LEU A 64 -3.89 -1.14 -30.81
N GLY A 65 -2.64 -0.74 -31.02
CA GLY A 65 -2.10 -0.36 -32.33
C GLY A 65 -2.27 -1.49 -33.35
N VAL A 66 -1.83 -2.71 -33.03
CA VAL A 66 -2.00 -3.88 -33.91
C VAL A 66 -3.47 -4.13 -34.23
N LYS A 67 -4.38 -4.02 -33.25
CA LYS A 67 -5.82 -4.19 -33.47
C LYS A 67 -6.43 -3.06 -34.32
N MET A 68 -5.95 -1.83 -34.17
CA MET A 68 -6.40 -0.68 -34.96
C MET A 68 -5.85 -0.68 -36.40
N LEU A 69 -4.61 -1.14 -36.59
CA LEU A 69 -3.94 -1.19 -37.89
C LEU A 69 -4.20 -2.50 -38.67
N ALA A 70 -4.90 -3.46 -38.07
CA ALA A 70 -5.29 -4.68 -38.78
C ALA A 70 -6.22 -4.35 -39.96
N GLU A 71 -5.99 -5.00 -41.10
CA GLU A 71 -6.69 -4.74 -42.38
C GLU A 71 -8.22 -4.95 -42.33
N ASN A 72 -8.72 -5.64 -41.28
CA ASN A 72 -10.14 -5.84 -40.97
C ASN A 72 -10.57 -5.15 -39.67
N SER A 73 -9.86 -4.10 -39.24
CA SER A 73 -10.24 -3.32 -38.08
C SER A 73 -11.44 -2.43 -38.43
N ASP A 74 -12.63 -2.92 -38.11
CA ASP A 74 -13.91 -2.23 -38.32
C ASP A 74 -14.06 -1.07 -37.31
N MET A 75 -13.07 -0.16 -37.28
CA MET A 75 -13.07 1.04 -36.45
C MET A 75 -14.12 2.01 -36.95
N ARG A 76 -15.35 1.81 -36.48
CA ARG A 76 -16.45 2.75 -36.69
C ARG A 76 -16.28 3.90 -35.70
N PHE A 77 -15.86 5.06 -36.20
CA PHE A 77 -16.00 6.30 -35.45
C PHE A 77 -17.49 6.50 -35.18
N LEU A 78 -17.87 6.65 -33.91
CA LEU A 78 -19.26 6.90 -33.51
C LEU A 78 -19.71 8.20 -34.16
N ASP A 79 -20.79 8.12 -34.94
CA ASP A 79 -21.39 9.28 -35.57
C ASP A 79 -22.07 10.15 -34.51
N SER A 80 -22.20 11.46 -34.78
CA SER A 80 -22.70 12.46 -33.81
C SER A 80 -24.12 12.11 -33.29
N ASP A 81 -24.90 11.38 -34.09
CA ASP A 81 -26.23 10.87 -33.74
C ASP A 81 -26.23 9.73 -32.70
N SER A 82 -25.05 9.18 -32.38
CA SER A 82 -24.88 8.12 -31.37
C SER A 82 -24.52 8.67 -30.00
N ILE A 83 -24.35 9.99 -29.87
CA ILE A 83 -23.96 10.65 -28.63
C ILE A 83 -25.23 10.96 -27.84
N VAL A 84 -25.54 10.13 -26.85
CA VAL A 84 -26.59 10.44 -25.87
C VAL A 84 -26.06 11.51 -24.91
N SER A 85 -26.41 12.77 -25.16
CA SER A 85 -26.17 13.87 -24.24
C SER A 85 -27.16 13.78 -23.08
N ILE A 86 -26.72 13.29 -21.93
CA ILE A 86 -27.52 13.32 -20.70
C ILE A 86 -27.42 14.74 -20.13
N THR A 87 -28.34 15.61 -20.53
CA THR A 87 -28.57 16.87 -19.82
C THR A 87 -29.31 16.54 -18.54
N ALA A 88 -28.57 16.48 -17.43
CA ALA A 88 -29.18 16.46 -16.10
C ALA A 88 -29.81 17.83 -15.86
N SER A 89 -31.15 17.91 -15.94
CA SER A 89 -31.89 19.05 -15.40
C SER A 89 -31.61 19.14 -13.90
N GLU A 90 -31.28 20.32 -13.40
CA GLU A 90 -30.95 20.59 -11.99
C GLU A 90 -32.07 20.23 -11.00
N ASP A 91 -33.27 19.88 -11.48
CA ASP A 91 -34.44 19.57 -10.66
C ASP A 91 -34.54 18.11 -10.16
N VAL A 92 -33.56 17.24 -10.45
CA VAL A 92 -33.56 15.84 -9.95
C VAL A 92 -32.77 15.67 -8.64
N PHE A 93 -32.28 16.76 -8.04
CA PHE A 93 -31.49 16.68 -6.80
C PHE A 93 -32.28 16.65 -5.49
N GLU A 94 -33.61 16.76 -5.51
CA GLU A 94 -34.43 16.61 -4.31
C GLU A 94 -35.65 15.71 -4.53
N GLN A 95 -35.47 14.40 -4.33
CA GLN A 95 -36.51 13.50 -3.80
C GLN A 95 -35.92 12.13 -3.43
N GLN A 96 -35.77 11.96 -2.10
CA GLN A 96 -35.69 10.77 -1.24
C GLN A 96 -35.55 9.34 -1.83
N PRO A 97 -34.79 8.44 -1.15
CA PRO A 97 -34.34 7.17 -1.68
C PRO A 97 -35.45 6.13 -1.68
N THR A 98 -35.75 5.58 -2.85
CA THR A 98 -36.55 4.35 -2.96
C THR A 98 -35.64 3.16 -2.69
N ASN A 99 -35.83 2.55 -1.53
CA ASN A 99 -35.35 1.22 -1.18
C ASN A 99 -35.60 0.23 -2.32
N GLN A 100 -34.52 -0.26 -2.94
CA GLN A 100 -34.50 -1.57 -3.57
C GLN A 100 -33.32 -2.35 -2.99
N GLN A 101 -33.63 -3.17 -1.99
CA GLN A 101 -32.76 -4.24 -1.51
C GLN A 101 -32.42 -5.15 -2.68
N ILE A 102 -31.15 -5.17 -3.07
CA ILE A 102 -30.56 -6.28 -3.80
C ILE A 102 -29.77 -7.05 -2.74
N GLU A 103 -30.32 -8.19 -2.29
CA GLU A 103 -29.56 -9.16 -1.49
C GLU A 103 -28.40 -9.71 -2.34
N PRO A 104 -27.12 -9.57 -1.91
CA PRO A 104 -26.04 -10.33 -2.52
C PRO A 104 -26.04 -11.76 -1.93
N PRO A 105 -25.76 -12.79 -2.76
CA PRO A 105 -25.76 -14.18 -2.30
C PRO A 105 -24.73 -14.39 -1.18
N LYS A 106 -25.21 -14.84 -0.02
CA LYS A 106 -24.40 -15.36 1.10
C LYS A 106 -23.53 -16.52 0.61
N LYS A 107 -22.24 -16.26 0.38
CA LYS A 107 -21.19 -17.29 0.43
C LYS A 107 -20.05 -16.79 1.30
N SER A 108 -20.25 -16.91 2.61
CA SER A 108 -19.23 -16.66 3.63
C SER A 108 -18.17 -17.76 3.60
N THR A 109 -16.96 -17.43 3.16
CA THR A 109 -15.78 -18.24 3.49
C THR A 109 -15.33 -17.84 4.91
N SER A 110 -15.51 -18.76 5.86
CA SER A 110 -15.21 -18.62 7.29
C SER A 110 -13.78 -18.19 7.65
N LEU A 111 -12.87 -18.12 6.68
CA LEU A 111 -11.46 -17.80 6.90
C LEU A 111 -11.12 -16.32 6.63
N LEU A 112 -12.01 -15.56 5.99
CA LEU A 112 -11.77 -14.13 5.69
C LEU A 112 -12.17 -13.18 6.84
N SER A 113 -12.85 -13.68 7.89
CA SER A 113 -13.20 -12.87 9.07
C SER A 113 -11.98 -12.51 9.94
N PHE A 114 -10.93 -13.33 9.93
CA PHE A 114 -9.71 -13.09 10.70
C PHE A 114 -8.88 -11.89 10.22
N LEU A 115 -9.08 -11.45 8.98
CA LEU A 115 -8.32 -10.33 8.38
C LEU A 115 -9.04 -8.98 8.51
N SER A 116 -10.23 -8.93 9.11
CA SER A 116 -11.00 -7.68 9.29
C SER A 116 -10.69 -6.91 10.58
N PHE A 117 -9.46 -7.04 11.10
CA PHE A 117 -8.99 -6.23 12.23
C PHE A 117 -8.69 -4.79 11.76
N GLY A 118 -9.71 -3.94 11.82
CA GLY A 118 -9.57 -2.50 11.72
C GLY A 118 -10.66 -1.85 10.88
N SER A 119 -11.45 -0.99 11.53
CA SER A 119 -12.45 -0.09 10.95
C SER A 119 -13.87 -0.65 10.77
N GLN A 120 -14.57 -0.84 11.89
CA GLN A 120 -16.01 -0.55 11.95
C GLN A 120 -16.28 0.41 13.10
N ALA A 121 -16.06 1.69 12.82
CA ALA A 121 -16.70 2.78 13.54
C ALA A 121 -17.41 3.62 12.46
N GLU A 122 -18.59 3.17 12.04
CA GLU A 122 -19.49 3.97 11.23
C GLU A 122 -20.75 4.29 12.04
N ALA A 123 -21.12 5.56 11.99
CA ALA A 123 -22.01 6.23 12.92
C ALA A 123 -23.43 5.65 12.92
N ARG A 124 -24.01 5.47 14.12
CA ARG A 124 -25.45 5.36 14.30
C ARG A 124 -26.08 6.76 14.13
N PRO A 125 -27.01 6.99 13.20
CA PRO A 125 -28.06 7.97 13.42
C PRO A 125 -29.08 7.32 14.37
N GLN A 126 -29.26 7.94 15.54
CA GLN A 126 -30.35 7.63 16.47
C GLN A 126 -31.67 8.26 15.96
N PRO A 127 -32.82 7.68 16.34
CA PRO A 127 -34.12 7.88 15.70
C PRO A 127 -34.73 9.28 15.83
#